data_AF-A0A1Z5L0A0-F1
#
_entry.id   AF-A0A1Z5L0A0-F1
#
_cell.length_a   1.000
_cell.length_b   1.000
_cell.length_c   1.000
_cell.angle_alpha   90.00
_cell.angle_beta   90.00
_cell.angle_gamma   90.00
#
_symmetry.space_group_name_H-M   'P 1'
#
loop_
_entity.id
_entity.type
_entity.pdbx_description
1 polymer ?
#
loop_
_entity_poly.entity_id
_entity_poly.type
_entity_poly.pdbx_seq_one_letter_code
_entity_poly.pdbx_strand_id
1 'polypeptide(L)'
;MWDEYKECTDGCSVKFVPRNSVVDAMQAVLSAATAIRNYRLEVCGEQVEEHEVCTEMLRMRKDGNIALERHVGMSTTLRVGDKQDSFSFTKQGHGDTSVQLLNVRRSETRVTLQKSGSFHKGHTTVAVPAITYGHRGEEIPINQLRSECTIACSHCQYRPLAMVTVGRKYPSTSSAQSVQ
;
A
#
# COMPACT_ATOMS: atom_id res chain seq x y z
N MET A 1 9.30 12.89 -15.22
CA MET A 1 10.76 12.89 -15.42
C MET A 1 11.27 11.53 -14.94
N TRP A 2 11.86 10.79 -15.86
CA TRP A 2 11.94 9.33 -15.87
C TRP A 2 13.14 8.76 -15.08
N ASP A 3 12.94 7.52 -14.62
CA ASP A 3 13.90 6.48 -14.23
C ASP A 3 14.63 6.51 -12.87
N GLU A 4 14.64 5.33 -12.25
CA GLU A 4 15.70 4.85 -11.34
C GLU A 4 16.73 4.17 -12.27
N TYR A 5 17.76 4.90 -12.69
CA TYR A 5 18.81 4.34 -13.53
C TYR A 5 19.62 3.32 -12.72
N LYS A 6 19.60 2.06 -13.14
CA LYS A 6 20.73 1.15 -12.93
C LYS A 6 21.58 1.21 -14.18
N GLU A 7 22.71 1.92 -14.11
CA GLU A 7 23.71 1.90 -15.17
C GLU A 7 24.23 0.46 -15.35
N CYS A 8 24.23 0.00 -16.59
CA CYS A 8 24.91 -1.22 -16.99
C CYS A 8 26.04 -0.84 -17.94
N THR A 9 27.27 -1.15 -17.57
CA THR A 9 28.41 -1.19 -18.49
C THR A 9 28.29 -2.45 -19.36
N ASP A 10 28.00 -2.22 -20.64
CA ASP A 10 27.95 -3.13 -21.79
C ASP A 10 27.05 -4.37 -21.74
N GLY A 11 26.13 -4.46 -22.72
CA GLY A 11 25.41 -5.67 -23.12
C GLY A 11 24.21 -6.08 -22.26
N CYS A 12 23.85 -5.33 -21.21
CA CYS A 12 22.76 -5.70 -20.32
C CYS A 12 21.43 -5.11 -20.80
N SER A 13 20.45 -5.96 -21.14
CA SER A 13 19.07 -5.51 -21.32
C SER A 13 18.49 -5.16 -19.94
N VAL A 14 18.42 -3.87 -19.62
CA VAL A 14 17.76 -3.44 -18.37
C VAL A 14 16.28 -3.67 -18.52
N LYS A 15 15.72 -4.56 -17.68
CA LYS A 15 14.28 -4.78 -17.62
C LYS A 15 13.63 -3.47 -17.18
N PHE A 16 12.93 -2.81 -18.09
CA PHE A 16 12.15 -1.63 -17.77
C PHE A 16 11.06 -2.01 -16.77
N VAL A 17 11.07 -1.38 -15.60
CA VAL A 17 10.04 -1.53 -14.58
C VAL A 17 9.40 -0.16 -14.40
N PRO A 18 8.17 0.07 -14.91
CA PRO A 18 7.51 1.36 -14.74
C PRO A 18 7.27 1.65 -13.26
N ARG A 19 7.32 2.94 -12.89
CA ARG A 19 6.94 3.36 -11.54
C ARG A 19 5.47 3.02 -11.26
N ASN A 20 5.15 2.70 -10.00
CA ASN A 20 3.79 2.36 -9.59
C ASN A 20 2.77 3.42 -10.02
N SER A 21 3.10 4.72 -9.90
CA SER A 21 2.21 5.81 -10.31
C SER A 21 1.84 5.77 -11.81
N VAL A 22 2.74 5.29 -12.66
CA VAL A 22 2.47 5.12 -14.11
C VAL A 22 1.54 3.95 -14.33
N VAL A 23 1.79 2.83 -13.64
CA VAL A 23 0.92 1.65 -13.67
C VAL A 23 -0.49 2.00 -13.17
N ASP A 24 -0.59 2.76 -12.08
CA ASP A 24 -1.86 3.21 -11.51
C ASP A 24 -2.63 4.13 -12.48
N ALA A 25 -1.94 5.03 -13.17
CA ALA A 25 -2.55 5.90 -14.18
C ALA A 25 -3.06 5.09 -15.39
N MET A 26 -2.26 4.13 -15.87
CA MET A 26 -2.69 3.22 -16.94
C MET A 26 -3.90 2.39 -16.52
N GLN A 27 -3.90 1.88 -15.28
CA GLN A 27 -5.03 1.13 -14.73
C GLN A 27 -6.28 2.00 -14.63
N ALA A 28 -6.15 3.25 -14.19
CA ALA A 28 -7.27 4.20 -14.12
C ALA A 28 -7.90 4.46 -15.49
N VAL A 29 -7.07 4.68 -16.52
CA VAL A 29 -7.54 4.88 -17.89
C VAL A 29 -8.26 3.64 -18.41
N LEU A 30 -7.70 2.45 -18.18
CA LEU A 30 -8.30 1.19 -18.61
C LEU A 30 -9.67 0.97 -17.93
N SER A 31 -9.75 1.16 -16.62
CA SER A 31 -11.00 1.05 -15.86
C SER A 31 -12.06 2.05 -16.33
N ALA A 32 -11.67 3.31 -16.60
CA ALA A 32 -12.59 4.32 -17.13
C ALA A 32 -13.09 3.95 -18.54
N ALA A 33 -12.21 3.52 -19.43
CA ALA A 33 -12.57 3.10 -20.78
C ALA A 33 -13.54 1.89 -20.76
N THR A 34 -13.26 0.90 -19.91
CA THR A 34 -14.16 -0.25 -19.71
C THR A 34 -15.50 0.18 -19.14
N ALA A 35 -15.53 1.10 -18.17
CA ALA A 35 -16.77 1.62 -17.61
C ALA A 35 -17.63 2.35 -18.65
N ILE A 36 -17.01 3.21 -19.48
CA ILE A 36 -17.69 3.92 -20.56
C ILE A 36 -18.25 2.93 -21.58
N ARG A 37 -17.46 1.92 -21.97
CA ARG A 37 -17.90 0.86 -22.89
C ARG A 37 -19.09 0.10 -22.32
N ASN A 38 -19.04 -0.30 -21.05
CA ASN A 38 -20.12 -1.06 -20.42
C ASN A 38 -21.39 -0.22 -20.26
N TYR A 39 -21.25 1.06 -19.90
CA TYR A 39 -22.38 1.99 -19.83
C TYR A 39 -23.02 2.19 -21.21
N ARG A 40 -22.19 2.36 -22.25
CA ARG A 40 -22.65 2.45 -23.64
C ARG A 40 -23.43 1.20 -24.05
N LEU A 41 -22.92 0.00 -23.75
CA LEU A 41 -23.61 -1.24 -24.08
C LEU A 41 -24.96 -1.37 -23.36
N GLU A 42 -25.04 -0.93 -22.09
CA GLU A 42 -26.30 -0.94 -21.33
C GLU A 42 -27.34 0.01 -21.92
N VAL A 43 -26.93 1.22 -22.33
CA VAL A 43 -27.87 2.25 -22.83
C VAL A 43 -28.20 2.07 -24.31
N CYS A 44 -27.22 1.73 -25.13
CA CYS A 44 -27.33 1.72 -26.58
C CYS A 44 -27.55 0.31 -27.16
N GLY A 45 -27.28 -0.75 -26.40
CA GLY A 45 -27.24 -2.12 -26.90
C GLY A 45 -26.01 -2.41 -27.77
N GLU A 46 -25.90 -3.66 -28.24
CA GLU A 46 -24.76 -4.14 -29.05
C GLU A 46 -24.80 -3.71 -30.52
N GLN A 47 -25.92 -3.15 -31.00
CA GLN A 47 -26.12 -2.85 -32.42
C GLN A 47 -25.53 -1.52 -32.89
N VAL A 48 -24.98 -0.72 -31.97
CA VAL A 48 -24.30 0.54 -32.32
C VAL A 48 -22.82 0.28 -32.59
N GLU A 49 -22.27 0.93 -33.61
CA GLU A 49 -20.84 0.83 -33.97
C GLU A 49 -19.92 1.30 -32.84
N GLU A 50 -18.81 0.59 -32.60
CA GLU A 50 -18.00 0.70 -31.37
C GLU A 50 -17.50 2.13 -31.04
N HIS A 51 -17.41 2.99 -32.05
CA HIS A 51 -16.93 4.38 -31.97
C HIS A 51 -18.05 5.43 -31.88
N GLU A 52 -19.32 5.02 -31.93
CA GLU A 52 -20.46 5.92 -31.88
C GLU A 52 -21.13 5.93 -30.51
N VAL A 53 -21.59 7.12 -30.10
CA VAL A 53 -22.40 7.33 -28.90
C VAL A 53 -23.85 7.49 -29.35
N CYS A 54 -24.76 6.67 -28.82
CA CYS A 54 -26.17 6.78 -29.19
C CYS A 54 -26.83 8.04 -28.59
N THR A 55 -27.91 8.49 -29.23
CA THR A 55 -28.68 9.67 -28.83
C THR A 55 -29.19 9.58 -27.39
N GLU A 56 -29.54 8.38 -26.91
CA GLU A 56 -30.02 8.13 -25.55
C GLU A 56 -28.97 8.49 -24.48
N MET A 57 -27.68 8.19 -24.71
CA MET A 57 -26.62 8.63 -23.80
C MET A 57 -26.50 10.15 -23.73
N LEU A 58 -26.76 10.86 -24.83
CA LEU A 58 -26.77 12.32 -24.86
C LEU A 58 -27.97 12.91 -24.09
N ARG A 59 -29.11 12.22 -24.10
CA ARG A 59 -30.33 12.64 -23.36
C ARG A 59 -30.19 12.43 -21.85
N MET A 60 -29.47 11.41 -21.42
CA MET A 60 -29.26 11.07 -20.01
C MET A 60 -28.17 11.90 -19.31
N ARG A 61 -27.65 12.98 -19.92
CA ARG A 61 -26.46 13.71 -19.44
C ARG A 61 -26.48 14.13 -17.96
N LYS A 62 -27.66 14.38 -17.36
CA LYS A 62 -27.78 14.75 -15.94
C LYS A 62 -27.60 13.55 -14.99
N ASP A 63 -28.15 12.40 -15.34
CA ASP A 63 -28.06 11.17 -14.53
C ASP A 63 -26.88 10.27 -14.96
N GLY A 64 -26.29 10.57 -16.12
CA GLY A 64 -25.20 9.80 -16.72
C GLY A 64 -23.94 9.77 -15.87
N ASN A 65 -23.68 10.79 -15.05
CA ASN A 65 -22.55 10.78 -14.13
C ASN A 65 -22.73 9.72 -13.02
N ILE A 66 -23.94 9.57 -12.48
CA ILE A 66 -24.25 8.59 -11.43
C ILE A 66 -24.18 7.18 -12.02
N ALA A 67 -24.74 6.99 -13.22
CA ALA A 67 -24.66 5.73 -13.94
C ALA A 67 -23.20 5.37 -14.25
N LEU A 68 -22.41 6.32 -14.76
CA LEU A 68 -21.00 6.11 -15.08
C LEU A 68 -20.17 5.78 -13.84
N GLU A 69 -20.37 6.49 -12.72
CA GLU A 69 -19.69 6.20 -11.46
C GLU A 69 -19.97 4.77 -10.98
N ARG A 70 -21.23 4.33 -11.09
CA ARG A 70 -21.60 2.94 -10.82
C ARG A 70 -20.86 1.97 -11.74
N HIS A 71 -20.76 2.25 -13.04
CA HIS A 71 -20.02 1.41 -13.98
C HIS A 71 -18.52 1.39 -13.71
N VAL A 72 -17.93 2.50 -13.23
CA VAL A 72 -16.54 2.53 -12.78
C VAL A 72 -16.37 1.60 -11.58
N GLY A 73 -17.22 1.70 -10.56
CA GLY A 73 -17.16 0.85 -9.37
C GLY A 73 -17.36 -0.64 -9.64
N MET A 74 -18.13 -1.00 -10.68
CA MET A 74 -18.34 -2.39 -11.12
C MET A 74 -17.34 -2.86 -12.18
N SER A 75 -16.47 -1.99 -12.68
CA SER A 75 -15.54 -2.34 -13.74
C SER A 75 -14.54 -3.39 -13.26
N THR A 76 -14.37 -4.42 -14.09
CA THR A 76 -13.33 -5.44 -13.92
C THR A 76 -12.48 -5.42 -15.18
N THR A 77 -11.18 -5.25 -15.01
CA THR A 77 -10.22 -5.13 -16.11
C THR A 77 -9.04 -6.07 -15.89
N LEU A 78 -8.20 -6.23 -16.91
CA LEU A 78 -6.89 -6.87 -16.72
C LEU A 78 -6.00 -5.96 -15.89
N ARG A 79 -5.19 -6.55 -15.02
CA ARG A 79 -4.22 -5.78 -14.23
C ARG A 79 -3.07 -5.32 -15.13
N VAL A 80 -2.76 -4.04 -15.11
CA VAL A 80 -1.60 -3.51 -15.81
C VAL A 80 -0.33 -4.08 -15.18
N GLY A 81 0.49 -4.74 -16.00
CA GLY A 81 1.73 -5.39 -15.56
C GLY A 81 1.59 -6.88 -15.22
N ASP A 82 0.36 -7.40 -15.07
CA ASP A 82 0.09 -8.83 -14.88
C ASP A 82 -1.14 -9.26 -15.68
N LYS A 83 -0.91 -9.89 -16.83
CA LYS A 83 -1.99 -10.32 -17.74
C LYS A 83 -2.83 -11.48 -17.20
N GLN A 84 -2.38 -12.16 -16.16
CA GLN A 84 -3.09 -13.31 -15.57
C GLN A 84 -3.97 -12.91 -14.38
N ASP A 85 -3.85 -11.66 -13.90
CA ASP A 85 -4.65 -11.14 -12.80
C ASP A 85 -5.65 -10.08 -13.27
N SER A 86 -6.73 -9.94 -12.51
CA SER A 86 -7.76 -8.94 -12.73
C SER A 86 -7.66 -7.83 -11.71
N PHE A 87 -8.06 -6.63 -12.13
CA PHE A 87 -8.24 -5.45 -11.31
C PHE A 87 -9.73 -5.14 -11.17
N SER A 88 -10.16 -4.86 -9.94
CA SER A 88 -11.51 -4.38 -9.64
C SER A 88 -11.48 -3.41 -8.46
N PHE A 89 -12.56 -2.63 -8.31
CA PHE A 89 -12.72 -1.76 -7.15
C PHE A 89 -13.39 -2.51 -5.99
N THR A 90 -12.97 -2.21 -4.77
CA THR A 90 -13.66 -2.65 -3.56
C THR A 90 -14.99 -1.91 -3.40
N LYS A 91 -15.85 -2.38 -2.48
CA LYS A 91 -17.11 -1.70 -2.14
C LYS A 91 -16.92 -0.26 -1.66
N GLN A 92 -15.73 0.10 -1.19
CA GLN A 92 -15.35 1.44 -0.75
C GLN A 92 -14.76 2.31 -1.88
N GLY A 93 -14.67 1.79 -3.10
CA GLY A 93 -14.10 2.50 -4.25
C GLY A 93 -12.57 2.48 -4.32
N HIS A 94 -11.89 1.65 -3.51
CA HIS A 94 -10.44 1.49 -3.61
C HIS A 94 -10.08 0.45 -4.66
N GLY A 95 -8.99 0.64 -5.39
CA GLY A 95 -8.46 -0.41 -6.27
C GLY A 95 -7.97 -1.61 -5.46
N ASP A 96 -8.22 -2.83 -5.93
CA ASP A 96 -7.70 -4.05 -5.34
C ASP A 96 -6.18 -4.18 -5.62
N THR A 97 -5.36 -3.42 -4.89
CA THR A 97 -3.90 -3.41 -5.09
C THR A 97 -3.17 -4.35 -4.12
N SER A 98 -1.95 -4.73 -4.48
CA SER A 98 -1.05 -5.46 -3.58
C SER A 98 -0.32 -4.48 -2.66
N VAL A 99 -0.26 -4.80 -1.37
CA VAL A 99 0.52 -4.03 -0.40
C VAL A 99 1.92 -4.63 -0.31
N GLN A 100 2.95 -3.81 -0.39
CA GLN A 100 4.33 -4.27 -0.21
C GLN A 100 4.65 -4.42 1.27
N LEU A 101 5.23 -5.56 1.63
CA LEU A 101 5.77 -5.78 2.97
C LEU A 101 7.25 -5.42 2.94
N LEU A 102 7.64 -4.47 3.79
CA LEU A 102 9.01 -3.98 3.90
C LEU A 102 9.58 -4.38 5.26
N ASN A 103 10.83 -4.82 5.24
CA ASN A 103 11.64 -5.06 6.42
C ASN A 103 12.72 -3.98 6.54
N VAL A 104 12.89 -3.45 7.74
CA VAL A 104 13.98 -2.51 8.07
C VAL A 104 15.24 -3.33 8.28
N ARG A 105 16.19 -3.22 7.35
CA ARG A 105 17.50 -3.87 7.44
C ARG A 105 18.55 -2.85 7.87
N ARG A 106 19.45 -3.26 8.75
CA ARG A 106 20.63 -2.50 9.13
C ARG A 106 21.86 -3.17 8.54
N SER A 107 22.74 -2.33 8.00
CA SER A 107 24.13 -2.66 7.66
C SER A 107 25.05 -1.88 8.60
N GLU A 108 26.35 -2.12 8.52
CA GLU A 108 27.36 -1.43 9.35
C GLU A 108 27.25 0.10 9.24
N THR A 109 26.87 0.60 8.07
CA THR A 109 26.91 2.04 7.75
C THR A 109 25.54 2.67 7.52
N ARG A 110 24.48 1.87 7.32
CA ARG A 110 23.16 2.39 6.87
C ARG A 110 21.99 1.53 7.33
N VAL A 111 20.83 2.18 7.46
CA VAL A 111 19.52 1.52 7.59
C VAL A 111 18.81 1.63 6.25
N THR A 112 18.28 0.52 5.74
CA THR A 112 17.59 0.43 4.45
C THR A 112 16.25 -0.28 4.60
N LEU A 113 15.32 0.03 3.70
CA LEU A 113 14.06 -0.71 3.57
C LEU A 113 14.24 -1.76 2.48
N GLN A 114 14.07 -3.03 2.85
CA GLN A 114 14.11 -4.16 1.93
C GLN A 114 12.72 -4.75 1.79
N LYS A 115 12.25 -4.96 0.55
CA LYS A 115 11.00 -5.69 0.31
C LYS A 115 11.15 -7.14 0.78
N SER A 116 10.38 -7.53 1.80
CA SER A 116 10.31 -8.90 2.32
C SER A 116 9.21 -9.71 1.62
N GLY A 117 8.18 -9.04 1.11
CA GLY A 117 7.04 -9.72 0.51
C GLY A 117 5.97 -8.79 -0.03
N SER A 118 4.80 -9.38 -0.24
CA SER A 118 3.58 -8.68 -0.62
C SER A 118 2.36 -9.32 0.03
N PHE A 119 1.34 -8.51 0.30
CA PHE A 119 0.03 -8.97 0.73
C PHE A 119 -1.00 -8.58 -0.32
N HIS A 120 -1.79 -9.55 -0.78
CA HIS A 120 -2.83 -9.30 -1.76
C HIS A 120 -3.98 -10.29 -1.58
N LYS A 121 -5.23 -9.80 -1.58
CA LYS A 121 -6.46 -10.62 -1.47
C LYS A 121 -6.43 -11.63 -0.31
N GLY A 122 -5.90 -11.25 0.85
CA GLY A 122 -5.80 -12.14 2.02
C GLY A 122 -4.58 -13.08 2.01
N HIS A 123 -3.81 -13.10 0.94
CA HIS A 123 -2.63 -13.95 0.80
C HIS A 123 -1.34 -13.16 0.95
N THR A 124 -0.44 -13.67 1.80
CA THR A 124 0.91 -13.14 1.97
C THR A 124 1.89 -13.96 1.15
N THR A 125 2.65 -13.30 0.29
CA THR A 125 3.82 -13.85 -0.40
C THR A 125 5.09 -13.37 0.29
N VAL A 126 5.97 -14.29 0.69
CA VAL A 126 7.27 -13.97 1.29
C VAL A 126 8.35 -14.24 0.24
N ALA A 127 9.04 -13.19 -0.19
CA ALA A 127 10.16 -13.30 -1.13
C ALA A 127 11.50 -13.40 -0.40
N VAL A 128 11.65 -12.65 0.70
CA VAL A 128 12.84 -12.64 1.55
C VAL A 128 12.38 -12.70 3.00
N PRO A 129 12.95 -13.58 3.84
CA PRO A 129 12.59 -13.65 5.26
C PRO A 129 12.74 -12.28 5.94
N ALA A 130 11.68 -11.86 6.63
CA ALA A 130 11.74 -10.71 7.50
C ALA A 130 12.48 -11.06 8.79
N ILE A 131 13.25 -10.12 9.31
CA ILE A 131 14.09 -10.26 10.49
C ILE A 131 13.90 -9.06 11.43
N THR A 132 14.42 -9.18 12.63
CA THR A 132 14.73 -8.09 13.54
C THR A 132 16.16 -8.25 14.04
N TYR A 133 16.59 -7.37 14.94
CA TYR A 133 17.91 -7.43 15.57
C TYR A 133 17.78 -7.64 17.08
N GLY A 134 18.56 -8.58 17.60
CA GLY A 134 18.67 -8.82 19.05
C GLY A 134 19.62 -7.83 19.74
N HIS A 135 19.85 -8.03 21.04
CA HIS A 135 20.64 -7.10 21.86
C HIS A 135 22.11 -7.01 21.45
N ARG A 136 22.67 -8.03 20.79
CA ARG A 136 24.05 -8.05 20.31
C ARG A 136 24.15 -7.75 18.81
N GLY A 137 23.04 -7.31 18.20
CA GLY A 137 22.97 -7.01 16.76
C GLY A 137 22.83 -8.25 15.87
N GLU A 138 22.57 -9.43 16.45
CA GLU A 138 22.30 -10.66 15.72
C GLU A 138 20.97 -10.57 14.96
N GLU A 139 20.94 -11.12 13.74
CA GLU A 139 19.70 -11.20 12.96
C GLU A 139 18.79 -12.29 13.52
N ILE A 140 17.56 -11.93 13.89
CA ILE A 140 16.54 -12.85 14.41
C ILE A 140 15.36 -12.88 13.42
N PRO A 141 15.07 -14.03 12.79
CA PRO A 141 13.91 -14.18 11.92
C PRO A 141 12.59 -13.86 12.66
N ILE A 142 11.66 -13.17 11.99
CA ILE A 142 10.38 -12.76 12.60
C ILE A 142 9.56 -13.96 13.11
N ASN A 143 9.63 -15.11 12.44
CA ASN A 143 8.90 -16.32 12.86
C ASN A 143 9.37 -16.89 14.22
N GLN A 144 10.54 -16.47 14.71
CA GLN A 144 11.06 -16.84 16.02
C GLN A 144 10.66 -15.83 17.11
N LEU A 145 10.15 -14.65 16.72
CA LEU A 145 9.68 -13.65 17.66
C LEU A 145 8.31 -14.05 18.20
N ARG A 146 8.19 -14.02 19.52
CA ARG A 146 6.90 -14.14 20.21
C ARG A 146 6.61 -12.83 20.91
N SER A 147 5.48 -12.22 20.56
CA SER A 147 4.91 -11.12 21.33
C SER A 147 3.81 -11.70 22.20
N GLU A 148 4.06 -11.83 23.48
CA GLU A 148 3.06 -12.29 24.46
C GLU A 148 2.76 -11.17 25.46
N CYS A 149 1.47 -11.02 25.79
CA CYS A 149 1.06 -10.14 26.88
C CYS A 149 1.15 -10.94 28.17
N THR A 150 2.14 -10.65 29.01
CA THR A 150 2.29 -11.31 30.31
C THR A 150 1.57 -10.52 31.40
N ILE A 151 0.47 -11.07 31.95
CA ILE A 151 -0.27 -10.48 33.08
C ILE A 151 0.34 -10.90 34.45
N ALA A 152 1.38 -11.74 34.45
CA ALA A 152 2.01 -12.23 35.68
C ALA A 152 3.01 -11.22 36.28
N CYS A 153 2.50 -10.12 36.86
CA CYS A 153 3.26 -9.31 37.81
C CYS A 153 2.86 -9.69 39.24
N SER A 154 3.39 -10.79 39.77
CA SER A 154 3.25 -11.12 41.20
C SER A 154 4.18 -10.29 42.10
N HIS A 155 5.21 -9.66 41.52
CA HIS A 155 6.06 -8.68 42.18
C HIS A 155 6.46 -7.56 41.21
N CYS A 156 5.71 -6.46 41.22
CA CYS A 156 6.17 -5.22 40.61
C CYS A 156 7.37 -4.70 41.42
N GLN A 157 8.59 -5.07 41.02
CA GLN A 157 9.75 -4.27 41.43
C GLN A 157 9.67 -2.95 40.68
N TYR A 158 9.41 -1.87 41.41
CA TYR A 158 9.59 -0.51 40.91
C TYR A 158 11.06 -0.37 40.47
N ARG A 159 11.32 -0.56 39.18
CA ARG A 159 12.52 0.01 38.57
C ARG A 159 12.24 1.50 38.40
N PRO A 160 13.03 2.40 39.01
CA PRO A 160 12.96 3.79 38.65
C PRO A 160 13.22 3.85 37.14
N LEU A 161 12.26 4.38 36.40
CA LEU A 161 12.48 4.74 35.01
C LEU A 161 13.68 5.69 35.02
N ALA A 162 14.79 5.28 34.44
CA ALA A 162 15.79 6.22 33.99
C ALA A 162 15.11 7.04 32.89
N MET A 163 14.44 8.12 33.29
CA MET A 163 14.02 9.15 32.36
C MET A 163 15.27 9.56 31.60
N VAL A 164 15.29 9.30 30.29
CA VAL A 164 16.14 10.05 29.38
C VAL A 164 15.61 11.48 29.43
N THR A 165 16.13 12.27 30.36
CA THR A 165 15.86 13.70 30.44
C THR A 165 16.58 14.37 29.28
N VAL A 166 15.83 14.71 28.23
CA VAL A 166 16.26 15.75 27.29
C VAL A 166 16.35 17.04 28.10
N GLY A 167 17.58 17.50 28.31
CA GLY A 167 17.90 18.56 29.25
C GLY A 167 17.11 19.85 29.01
N ARG A 168 16.42 20.30 30.06
CA ARG A 168 16.12 21.71 30.28
C ARG A 168 16.52 22.07 31.70
N LYS A 169 17.61 22.83 31.82
CA LYS A 169 17.98 23.56 33.04
C LYS A 169 16.86 24.56 33.36
N TYR A 170 16.47 24.68 34.64
CA TYR A 170 16.28 25.91 35.43
C TYR A 170 15.66 25.55 36.80
N PRO A 171 15.85 26.38 37.85
CA PRO A 171 16.20 25.91 39.18
C PRO A 171 15.01 25.83 40.13
N SER A 172 15.26 25.07 41.19
CA SER A 172 14.45 24.80 42.37
C SER A 172 13.86 26.05 43.05
N THR A 173 12.58 25.96 43.40
CA THR A 173 12.08 26.47 44.69
C THR A 173 11.04 25.52 45.27
N SER A 174 11.28 25.17 46.53
CA SER A 174 10.48 24.39 47.45
C SER A 174 9.11 24.98 47.75
N SER A 175 8.11 24.12 47.98
CA SER A 175 7.21 24.23 49.15
C SER A 175 6.22 23.06 49.23
N ALA A 176 6.02 22.62 50.47
CA ALA A 176 5.19 21.52 50.94
C ALA A 176 3.68 21.66 50.67
N GLN A 177 2.92 20.56 50.72
CA GLN A 177 1.98 20.25 51.82
C GLN A 177 1.12 19.01 51.55
N SER A 178 0.91 18.27 52.64
CA SER A 178 0.04 17.13 52.86
C SER A 178 -1.43 17.52 53.02
N VAL A 179 -2.37 16.80 52.38
CA VAL A 179 -3.80 16.62 52.74
C VAL A 179 -4.26 15.40 51.89
N GLN A 180 -4.90 14.32 52.34
CA GLN A 180 -5.55 13.86 53.57
C GLN A 180 -5.43 12.34 53.63
#